data_AF-A0A371J6Z1-F1
#
_entry.id   AF-A0A371J6Z1-F1
#
_cell.length_a   1.000
_cell.length_b   1.000
_cell.length_c   1.000
_cell.angle_alpha   90.00
_cell.angle_beta   90.00
_cell.angle_gamma   90.00
#
_symmetry.space_group_name_H-M   'P 1'
#
loop_
_entity.id
_entity.type
_entity.pdbx_description
1 polymer ?
#
loop_
_entity_poly.entity_id
_entity_poly.type
_entity_poly.pdbx_seq_one_letter_code
_entity_poly.pdbx_strand_id
1 'polypeptide(L)'
;MALFVSKKGARGVGNDIDRIIREIDQITQSDIDRTCDKIDAELNSCGRELSNSVKTLSQIKSLLDRLVQQVGANAPEHIQVLVQSIAQEISSKVSTSIDNQEEVRKNIKDVDKYTNEIDSLTDKIDELTNQIDVMTDKFQG
;
A
#
# COMPACT_ATOMS: atom_id res chain seq x y z
N MET A 1 23.66 24.50 -39.38
CA MET A 1 22.55 24.38 -40.35
C MET A 1 21.26 24.55 -39.54
N ALA A 2 20.69 25.75 -39.51
CA ALA A 2 19.43 25.98 -38.79
C ALA A 2 18.31 25.33 -39.62
N LEU A 3 17.64 24.32 -39.07
CA LEU A 3 16.44 23.75 -39.65
C LEU A 3 15.34 24.81 -39.61
N PHE A 4 15.10 25.48 -40.74
CA PHE A 4 13.95 26.36 -40.90
C PHE A 4 12.69 25.51 -41.02
N VAL A 5 12.02 25.25 -39.90
CA VAL A 5 10.71 24.61 -39.87
C VAL A 5 9.67 25.60 -40.42
N SER A 6 8.87 25.17 -41.40
CA SER A 6 7.78 26.00 -41.92
C SER A 6 6.72 26.24 -40.83
N LYS A 7 6.02 27.39 -40.86
CA LYS A 7 4.94 27.70 -39.89
C LYS A 7 3.88 26.60 -39.80
N LYS A 8 3.59 25.93 -40.94
CA LYS A 8 2.68 24.78 -41.00
C LYS A 8 3.26 23.54 -40.30
N GLY A 9 4.56 23.29 -40.44
CA GLY A 9 5.28 22.22 -39.75
C GLY A 9 5.32 22.44 -38.23
N ALA A 10 5.60 23.67 -37.79
CA ALA A 10 5.62 24.02 -36.36
C ALA A 10 4.24 23.83 -35.70
N ARG A 11 3.16 24.23 -36.39
CA ARG A 11 1.78 23.99 -35.92
C ARG A 11 1.42 22.50 -35.85
N GLY A 12 1.85 21.70 -36.84
CA GLY A 12 1.62 20.26 -36.84
C GLY A 12 2.27 19.58 -35.63
N VAL A 13 3.54 19.90 -35.37
CA VAL A 13 4.27 19.39 -34.21
C VAL A 13 3.63 19.84 -32.90
N GLY A 14 3.19 21.11 -32.80
CA GLY A 14 2.51 21.59 -31.61
C GLY A 14 1.22 20.81 -31.30
N ASN A 15 0.38 20.58 -32.32
CA ASN A 15 -0.85 19.81 -32.12
C ASN A 15 -0.58 18.36 -31.66
N ASP A 16 0.53 17.78 -32.11
CA ASP A 16 0.96 16.45 -31.67
C ASP A 16 1.43 16.47 -30.21
N ILE A 17 2.13 17.53 -29.78
CA ILE A 17 2.52 17.74 -28.39
C ILE A 17 1.29 17.91 -27.50
N ASP A 18 0.33 18.76 -27.87
CA ASP A 18 -0.90 18.99 -27.09
C ASP A 18 -1.69 17.69 -26.88
N ARG A 19 -1.72 16.84 -27.91
CA ARG A 19 -2.35 15.51 -27.83
C ARG A 19 -1.62 14.62 -26.83
N ILE A 20 -0.29 14.60 -26.86
CA ILE A 20 0.52 13.82 -25.90
C ILE A 20 0.34 14.36 -24.47
N ILE A 21 0.30 15.68 -24.28
CA ILE A 21 0.05 16.30 -22.97
C ILE A 21 -1.29 15.80 -22.40
N ARG A 22 -2.36 15.82 -23.20
CA ARG A 22 -3.67 15.33 -22.75
C ARG A 22 -3.65 13.85 -22.37
N GLU A 23 -2.88 13.03 -23.08
CA GLU A 23 -2.70 11.61 -22.73
C GLU A 23 -1.93 11.45 -21.42
N ILE A 24 -0.89 12.27 -21.18
CA ILE A 24 -0.15 12.30 -19.91
C ILE A 24 -1.07 12.71 -18.76
N ASP A 25 -1.80 13.81 -18.91
CA ASP A 25 -2.73 14.31 -17.89
C ASP A 25 -3.81 13.26 -17.58
N GLN A 26 -4.31 12.55 -18.60
CA GLN A 26 -5.27 11.45 -18.38
C GLN A 26 -4.65 10.32 -17.55
N ILE A 27 -3.39 9.95 -17.82
CA ILE A 27 -2.71 8.90 -17.08
C ILE A 27 -2.47 9.33 -15.63
N THR A 28 -1.95 10.55 -15.40
CA THR A 28 -1.64 11.04 -14.04
C THR A 28 -2.93 11.24 -13.23
N GLN A 29 -3.87 12.03 -13.72
CA GLN A 29 -5.05 12.46 -12.95
C GLN A 29 -6.17 11.41 -12.86
N SER A 30 -6.30 10.52 -13.84
CA SER A 30 -7.40 9.52 -13.82
C SER A 30 -6.91 8.13 -13.45
N ASP A 31 -5.80 7.68 -14.02
CA ASP A 31 -5.45 6.27 -13.94
C ASP A 31 -4.53 5.99 -12.74
N ILE A 32 -3.54 6.84 -12.50
CA ILE A 32 -2.62 6.74 -11.35
C ILE A 32 -3.38 7.08 -10.06
N ASP A 33 -4.00 8.25 -9.96
CA ASP A 33 -4.69 8.68 -8.73
C ASP A 33 -5.78 7.68 -8.31
N ARG A 34 -6.60 7.20 -9.26
CA ARG A 34 -7.62 6.18 -8.95
C ARG A 34 -7.01 4.85 -8.51
N THR A 35 -5.80 4.53 -8.97
CA THR A 35 -5.11 3.32 -8.54
C THR A 35 -4.54 3.50 -7.14
N CYS A 36 -3.96 4.66 -6.82
CA CYS A 36 -3.53 5.02 -5.46
C CYS A 36 -4.72 4.97 -4.48
N ASP A 37 -5.85 5.60 -4.81
CA ASP A 37 -7.07 5.57 -3.99
C ASP A 37 -7.53 4.14 -3.65
N LYS A 38 -7.47 3.24 -4.63
CA LYS A 38 -7.82 1.82 -4.44
C LYS A 38 -6.82 1.13 -3.53
N ILE A 39 -5.52 1.38 -3.73
CA ILE A 39 -4.47 0.83 -2.88
C ILE A 39 -4.70 1.28 -1.44
N ASP A 40 -4.95 2.57 -1.20
CA ASP A 40 -5.19 3.10 0.15
C ASP A 40 -6.45 2.49 0.79
N ALA A 41 -7.52 2.29 0.03
CA ALA A 41 -8.73 1.64 0.53
C ALA A 41 -8.49 0.18 0.95
N GLU A 42 -7.77 -0.59 0.13
CA GLU A 42 -7.41 -1.98 0.40
C GLU A 42 -6.46 -2.10 1.60
N LEU A 43 -5.43 -1.24 1.66
CA LEU A 43 -4.49 -1.17 2.78
C LEU A 43 -5.18 -0.83 4.10
N ASN A 44 -6.12 0.11 4.07
CA ASN A 44 -6.93 0.45 5.24
C ASN A 44 -7.81 -0.72 5.68
N SER A 45 -8.37 -1.49 4.75
CA SER A 45 -9.14 -2.69 5.07
C SER A 45 -8.25 -3.78 5.69
N CYS A 46 -7.13 -4.07 5.06
CA CYS A 46 -6.14 -5.03 5.54
C CYS A 46 -5.65 -4.66 6.95
N GLY A 47 -5.34 -3.38 7.20
CA GLY A 47 -4.92 -2.89 8.51
C GLY A 47 -5.97 -3.11 9.62
N ARG A 48 -7.27 -2.97 9.30
CA ARG A 48 -8.37 -3.27 10.24
C ARG A 48 -8.49 -4.76 10.51
N GLU A 49 -8.41 -5.59 9.47
CA GLU A 49 -8.49 -7.05 9.59
C GLU A 49 -7.34 -7.62 10.41
N LEU A 50 -6.11 -7.17 10.16
CA LEU A 50 -4.93 -7.53 10.96
C LEU A 50 -5.12 -7.13 12.43
N SER A 51 -5.62 -5.92 12.68
CA SER A 51 -5.90 -5.46 14.05
C SER A 51 -6.92 -6.34 14.77
N ASN A 52 -7.94 -6.84 14.06
CA ASN A 52 -8.94 -7.76 14.63
C ASN A 52 -8.37 -9.16 14.85
N SER A 53 -7.53 -9.64 13.93
CA SER A 53 -6.82 -10.92 14.04
C SER A 53 -5.87 -10.93 15.25
N VAL A 54 -5.04 -9.89 15.44
CA VAL A 54 -4.16 -9.75 16.61
C VAL A 54 -4.94 -9.75 17.93
N LYS A 55 -6.09 -9.07 17.99
CA LYS A 55 -6.97 -9.10 19.17
C LYS A 55 -7.45 -10.52 19.48
N THR A 56 -7.84 -11.27 18.45
CA THR A 56 -8.29 -12.66 18.60
C THR A 56 -7.16 -13.57 19.08
N LEU A 57 -5.99 -13.47 18.46
CA LEU A 57 -4.80 -14.23 18.86
C LEU A 57 -4.38 -13.93 20.30
N SER A 58 -4.47 -12.67 20.73
CA SER A 58 -4.16 -12.24 22.09
C SER A 58 -5.09 -12.88 23.13
N GLN A 59 -6.32 -13.25 22.76
CA GLN A 59 -7.25 -13.97 23.64
C GLN A 59 -6.85 -15.44 23.84
N ILE A 60 -6.19 -16.07 22.85
CA ILE A 60 -5.78 -17.48 22.92
C ILE A 60 -4.89 -17.72 24.14
N LYS A 61 -3.98 -16.80 24.47
CA LYS A 61 -3.12 -16.92 25.65
C LYS A 61 -3.93 -17.12 26.93
N SER A 62 -4.97 -16.30 27.14
CA SER A 62 -5.83 -16.40 28.32
C SER A 62 -6.62 -17.72 28.38
N LEU A 63 -7.01 -18.26 27.22
CA LEU A 63 -7.69 -19.56 27.13
C LEU A 63 -6.75 -20.72 27.44
N LEU A 64 -5.50 -20.67 26.96
CA LEU A 64 -4.47 -21.66 27.27
C LEU A 64 -4.11 -21.63 28.76
N ASP A 65 -3.93 -20.43 29.34
CA ASP A 65 -3.65 -20.27 30.77
C ASP A 65 -4.76 -20.91 31.61
N ARG A 66 -6.03 -20.70 31.23
CA ARG A 66 -7.19 -21.35 31.87
C ARG A 66 -7.21 -22.88 31.69
N LEU A 67 -6.90 -23.37 30.49
CA LEU A 67 -6.82 -24.81 30.21
C LEU A 67 -5.78 -25.49 31.10
N VAL A 68 -4.58 -24.92 31.18
CA VAL A 68 -3.49 -25.45 32.01
C VAL A 68 -3.87 -25.43 33.49
N GLN A 69 -4.46 -24.33 33.99
CA GLN A 69 -4.85 -24.22 35.40
C GLN A 69 -6.01 -25.13 35.79
N GLN A 70 -7.03 -25.30 34.94
CA GLN A 70 -8.25 -26.03 35.31
C GLN A 70 -8.17 -27.53 34.97
N VAL A 71 -7.63 -27.85 33.80
CA VAL A 71 -7.55 -29.23 33.30
C VAL A 71 -6.17 -29.81 33.59
N GLY A 72 -5.11 -29.08 33.23
CA GLY A 72 -3.73 -29.54 33.42
C GLY A 72 -3.42 -29.85 34.87
N ALA A 73 -3.73 -28.95 35.81
CA ALA A 73 -3.41 -29.13 37.22
C ALA A 73 -4.08 -30.35 37.90
N ASN A 74 -5.24 -30.79 37.40
CA ASN A 74 -6.03 -31.87 37.99
C ASN A 74 -5.86 -33.21 37.23
N ALA A 75 -5.08 -33.24 36.15
CA ALA A 75 -4.90 -34.43 35.32
C ALA A 75 -3.81 -35.36 35.87
N PRO A 76 -3.76 -36.65 35.48
CA PRO A 76 -2.61 -37.51 35.74
C PRO A 76 -1.31 -36.92 35.18
N GLU A 77 -0.17 -37.21 35.81
CA GLU A 77 1.14 -36.58 35.53
C GLU A 77 1.49 -36.53 34.03
N HIS A 78 1.37 -37.65 33.32
CA HIS A 78 1.67 -37.72 31.88
C HIS A 78 0.77 -36.79 31.02
N ILE A 79 -0.48 -36.57 31.44
CA ILE A 79 -1.39 -35.64 30.77
C ILE A 79 -1.03 -34.20 31.12
N GLN A 80 -0.59 -33.92 32.36
CA GLN A 80 -0.13 -32.57 32.73
C GLN A 80 1.03 -32.13 31.85
N VAL A 81 2.04 -32.99 31.70
CA VAL A 81 3.22 -32.75 30.86
C VAL A 81 2.81 -32.50 29.41
N LEU A 82 1.92 -33.34 28.87
CA LEU A 82 1.43 -33.20 27.50
C LEU A 82 0.68 -31.86 27.30
N VAL A 83 -0.23 -31.52 28.20
CA VAL A 83 -1.01 -30.26 28.15
C VAL A 83 -0.09 -29.05 28.24
N GLN A 84 0.90 -29.06 29.14
CA GLN A 84 1.87 -27.97 29.26
C GLN A 84 2.72 -27.83 27.99
N SER A 85 3.21 -28.93 27.43
CA SER A 85 4.01 -28.93 26.20
C SER A 85 3.22 -28.35 25.02
N ILE A 86 1.97 -28.80 24.82
CA ILE A 86 1.10 -28.28 23.77
C ILE A 86 0.77 -26.80 24.00
N ALA A 87 0.46 -26.39 25.23
CA ALA A 87 0.15 -25.00 25.55
C ALA A 87 1.35 -24.07 25.28
N GLN A 88 2.57 -24.52 25.59
CA GLN A 88 3.79 -23.78 25.26
C GLN A 88 4.00 -23.68 23.75
N GLU A 89 3.81 -24.77 22.99
CA GLU A 89 3.94 -24.75 21.53
C GLU A 89 2.92 -23.80 20.88
N ILE A 90 1.65 -23.87 21.30
CA ILE A 90 0.62 -22.96 20.78
C ILE A 90 0.97 -21.51 21.15
N SER A 91 1.38 -21.24 22.40
CA SER A 91 1.76 -19.89 22.83
C SER A 91 2.90 -19.32 21.98
N SER A 92 3.91 -20.14 21.66
CA SER A 92 5.02 -19.75 20.79
C SER A 92 4.54 -19.40 19.38
N LYS A 93 3.73 -20.27 18.75
CA LYS A 93 3.17 -20.02 17.41
C LYS A 93 2.26 -18.79 17.36
N VAL A 94 1.46 -18.58 18.39
CA VAL A 94 0.60 -17.39 18.53
C VAL A 94 1.45 -16.12 18.63
N SER A 95 2.52 -16.14 19.44
CA SER A 95 3.44 -15.00 19.55
C SER A 95 4.06 -14.66 18.20
N THR A 96 4.63 -15.65 17.50
CA THR A 96 5.21 -15.46 16.17
C THR A 96 4.17 -14.95 15.17
N SER A 97 2.94 -15.44 15.22
CA SER A 97 1.87 -14.96 14.33
C SER A 97 1.50 -13.50 14.60
N ILE A 98 1.50 -13.06 15.86
CA ILE A 98 1.30 -11.65 16.22
C ILE A 98 2.46 -10.80 15.71
N ASP A 99 3.71 -11.24 15.92
CA ASP A 99 4.90 -10.51 15.47
C ASP A 99 4.91 -10.32 13.94
N ASN A 100 4.61 -11.38 13.19
CA ASN A 100 4.49 -11.32 11.73
C ASN A 100 3.38 -10.35 11.29
N GLN A 101 2.25 -10.32 12.00
CA GLN A 101 1.15 -9.40 11.68
C GLN A 101 1.53 -7.94 11.95
N GLU A 102 2.28 -7.66 13.01
CA GLU A 102 2.82 -6.31 13.26
C GLU A 102 3.81 -5.87 12.18
N GLU A 103 4.63 -6.78 11.66
CA GLU A 103 5.50 -6.50 10.51
C GLU A 103 4.69 -6.15 9.25
N VAL A 104 3.64 -6.92 8.94
CA VAL A 104 2.74 -6.58 7.82
C VAL A 104 2.07 -5.23 8.03
N ARG A 105 1.65 -4.88 9.26
CA ARG A 105 1.10 -3.55 9.57
C ARG A 105 2.12 -2.43 9.35
N LYS A 106 3.40 -2.67 9.60
CA LYS A 106 4.46 -1.72 9.26
C LYS A 106 4.59 -1.58 7.74
N ASN A 107 4.61 -2.69 7.00
CA ASN A 107 4.69 -2.67 5.54
C ASN A 107 3.51 -1.91 4.92
N ILE A 108 2.30 -2.07 5.45
CA ILE A 108 1.11 -1.29 5.04
C ILE A 108 1.37 0.22 5.15
N LYS A 109 1.96 0.69 6.26
CA LYS A 109 2.29 2.11 6.45
C LYS A 109 3.41 2.58 5.51
N ASP A 110 4.29 1.70 5.09
CA ASP A 110 5.34 2.05 4.15
C ASP A 110 4.77 2.17 2.73
N VAL A 111 3.81 1.31 2.33
CA VAL A 111 3.09 1.46 1.06
C VAL A 111 2.25 2.75 1.03
N ASP A 112 1.59 3.09 2.14
CA ASP A 112 0.87 4.37 2.28
C ASP A 112 1.80 5.59 2.06
N LYS A 113 3.06 5.53 2.49
CA LYS A 113 4.03 6.59 2.16
C LYS A 113 4.37 6.63 0.68
N TYR A 114 4.45 5.47 0.03
CA TYR A 114 4.77 5.39 -1.39
C TYR A 114 3.60 5.89 -2.26
N THR A 115 2.34 5.65 -1.87
CA THR A 115 1.19 6.24 -2.58
C THR A 115 1.21 7.77 -2.47
N ASN A 116 1.46 8.33 -1.29
CA ASN A 116 1.66 9.78 -1.12
C ASN A 116 2.85 10.35 -1.93
N GLU A 117 3.93 9.59 -2.07
CA GLU A 117 5.07 10.00 -2.91
C GLU A 117 4.71 9.99 -4.40
N ILE A 118 3.91 9.02 -4.84
CA ILE A 118 3.36 8.98 -6.21
C ILE A 118 2.51 10.22 -6.47
N ASP A 119 1.63 10.62 -5.55
CA ASP A 119 0.83 11.85 -5.71
C ASP A 119 1.72 13.10 -5.86
N SER A 120 2.78 13.18 -5.06
CA SER A 120 3.76 14.28 -5.19
C SER A 120 4.53 14.27 -6.52
N LEU A 121 4.64 13.11 -7.18
CA LEU A 121 5.26 12.98 -8.49
C LEU A 121 4.26 13.29 -9.61
N THR A 122 2.99 12.91 -9.48
CA THR A 122 1.94 13.28 -10.45
C THR A 122 1.74 14.79 -10.47
N ASP A 123 1.72 15.46 -9.32
CA ASP A 123 1.69 16.93 -9.23
C ASP A 123 2.83 17.61 -10.00
N LYS A 124 4.05 17.06 -9.92
CA LYS A 124 5.22 17.59 -10.64
C LYS A 124 5.12 17.35 -12.14
N ILE A 125 4.56 16.22 -12.56
CA ILE A 125 4.33 15.95 -13.98
C ILE A 125 3.35 16.99 -14.52
N ASP A 126 2.27 17.27 -13.81
CA ASP A 126 1.28 18.26 -14.20
C ASP A 126 1.88 19.68 -14.30
N GLU A 127 2.79 20.07 -13.39
CA GLU A 127 3.51 21.33 -13.52
C GLU A 127 4.35 21.38 -14.81
N LEU A 128 5.02 20.28 -15.16
CA LEU A 128 5.84 20.18 -16.36
C LEU A 128 5.00 20.14 -17.64
N THR A 129 3.87 19.43 -17.67
CA THR A 129 2.97 19.41 -18.83
C THR A 129 2.40 20.80 -19.10
N ASN A 130 2.00 21.53 -18.06
CA ASN A 130 1.58 22.93 -18.16
C ASN A 130 2.68 23.85 -18.73
N GLN A 131 3.95 23.65 -18.35
CA GLN A 131 5.05 24.41 -18.94
C GLN A 131 5.24 24.12 -20.44
N ILE A 132 5.08 22.87 -20.86
CA ILE A 132 5.16 22.47 -22.27
C ILE A 132 3.99 23.06 -23.08
N ASP A 133 2.77 23.06 -22.51
CA ASP A 133 1.59 23.68 -23.13
C ASP A 133 1.83 25.17 -23.42
N VAL A 134 2.28 25.92 -22.42
CA VAL A 134 2.66 27.35 -22.55
C VAL A 134 3.76 27.59 -23.59
N MET A 135 4.72 26.66 -23.73
CA MET A 135 5.75 26.76 -24.76
C MET A 135 5.17 26.50 -26.15
N THR A 136 4.33 25.49 -26.29
CA THR A 136 3.75 25.05 -27.56
C THR A 136 2.81 26.10 -28.14
N ASP A 137 1.99 26.72 -27.30
CA ASP A 137 1.13 27.86 -27.64
C ASP A 137 1.91 29.00 -28.32
N LYS A 138 3.11 29.32 -27.82
CA LYS A 138 3.97 30.38 -28.39
C LYS A 138 4.46 30.06 -29.79
N PHE A 139 4.58 28.79 -30.17
CA PHE A 139 4.99 28.36 -31.50
C PHE A 139 3.82 28.18 -32.46
N GLN A 140 2.60 27.99 -31.96
CA GLN A 140 1.39 27.84 -32.77
C GLN A 140 0.74 29.18 -33.17
N GLY A 141 1.00 30.26 -32.43
CA GLY A 141 0.61 31.65 -32.75
C GLY A 141 0.91 32.10 -34.19
#